data_AF-A0A9D6DSD5-F1
#
_entry.id   AF-A0A9D6DSD5-F1
#
_cell.length_a   1.000
_cell.length_b   1.000
_cell.length_c   1.000
_cell.angle_alpha   90.00
_cell.angle_beta   90.00
_cell.angle_gamma   90.00
#
_symmetry.space_group_name_H-M   'P 1'
#
loop_
_entity.id
_entity.type
_entity.pdbx_description
1 polymer ?
#
loop_
_entity_poly.entity_id
_entity_poly.type
_entity_poly.pdbx_seq_one_letter_code
_entity_poly.pdbx_strand_id
1 'polypeptide(L)'
;MYYIRIWQACDIAEITKHLLIVGDITADCAACRELGIDYRQAKTCPKCGVVFRFIASRHTGKLDRDRGGTVRRIKDRRPDLTFIDYDDYKEITGKQSAREFFK
;
A
#
# COMPACT_ATOMS: atom_id res chain seq x y z
N MET A 1 -21.38 1.22 4.91
CA MET A 1 -20.34 1.98 4.21
C MET A 1 -19.72 1.04 3.18
N TYR A 2 -19.71 1.43 1.92
CA TYR A 2 -19.21 0.60 0.82
C TYR A 2 -17.91 1.19 0.30
N TYR A 3 -16.99 0.31 -0.11
CA TYR A 3 -15.75 0.69 -0.78
C TYR A 3 -15.82 0.23 -2.24
N ILE A 4 -15.41 1.11 -3.14
CA ILE A 4 -15.35 0.84 -4.57
C ILE A 4 -13.95 1.21 -5.07
N ARG A 5 -13.44 0.45 -6.04
CA ARG A 5 -12.19 0.75 -6.72
C ARG A 5 -12.42 1.85 -7.75
N ILE A 6 -11.52 2.83 -7.79
CA ILE A 6 -11.54 3.93 -8.77
C ILE A 6 -10.34 3.80 -9.69
N TRP A 7 -10.58 3.82 -11.00
CA TRP A 7 -9.54 3.78 -12.01
C TRP A 7 -9.06 5.20 -12.33
N GLN A 8 -7.76 5.44 -12.23
CA GLN A 8 -7.13 6.72 -12.53
C GLN A 8 -5.72 6.48 -13.08
N ALA A 9 -5.24 7.41 -13.92
CA ALA A 9 -3.86 7.41 -14.35
C ALA A 9 -2.95 7.83 -13.19
N CYS A 10 -1.91 7.06 -12.93
CA CYS A 10 -0.99 7.29 -11.82
C CYS A 10 0.47 7.10 -12.23
N ASP A 11 1.37 7.82 -11.56
CA ASP A 11 2.80 7.53 -11.58
C ASP A 11 3.11 6.42 -10.56
N ILE A 12 3.47 5.24 -11.08
CA ILE A 12 3.78 4.06 -10.27
C ILE A 12 5.08 4.22 -9.48
N ALA A 13 6.06 4.95 -10.00
CA ALA A 13 7.32 5.19 -9.30
C ALA A 13 7.08 6.09 -8.08
N GLU A 14 6.26 7.13 -8.25
CA GLU A 14 5.88 8.05 -7.18
C GLU A 14 5.00 7.38 -6.11
N ILE A 15 4.09 6.49 -6.52
CA ILE A 15 3.35 5.62 -5.61
C ILE A 15 4.33 4.77 -4.80
N THR A 16 5.21 4.02 -5.49
CA THR A 16 6.17 3.09 -4.87
C THR A 16 7.05 3.79 -3.83
N LYS A 17 7.55 4.98 -4.18
CA LYS A 17 8.41 5.78 -3.28
C LYS A 17 7.70 6.16 -1.98
N HIS A 18 6.38 6.36 -1.99
CA HIS A 18 5.62 6.86 -0.85
C HIS A 18 4.60 5.84 -0.28
N LEU A 19 4.76 4.56 -0.63
CA LEU A 19 3.84 3.48 -0.26
C LEU A 19 4.26 2.76 1.01
N LEU A 20 3.28 2.61 1.91
CA LEU A 20 3.32 1.76 3.10
C LEU A 20 2.50 0.48 2.84
N ILE A 21 3.13 -0.69 2.97
CA ILE A 21 2.48 -1.98 2.69
C ILE A 21 2.17 -2.67 4.02
N VAL A 22 0.89 -2.75 4.39
CA VAL A 22 0.41 -3.31 5.65
C VAL A 22 0.19 -4.82 5.55
N GLY A 23 0.81 -5.57 6.45
CA GLY A 23 0.50 -6.97 6.74
C GLY A 23 -0.49 -7.11 7.89
N ASP A 24 -0.42 -8.20 8.65
CA ASP A 24 -1.37 -8.43 9.75
C ASP A 24 -1.08 -7.59 10.99
N ILE A 25 0.21 -7.42 11.31
CA ILE A 25 0.67 -6.78 12.55
C ILE A 25 1.39 -5.47 12.26
N THR A 26 2.33 -5.51 11.32
CA THR A 26 3.24 -4.42 10.95
C THR A 26 3.11 -4.07 9.46
N ALA A 27 3.88 -3.08 9.03
CA ALA A 27 3.99 -2.70 7.63
C ALA A 27 5.42 -2.56 7.15
N ASP A 28 5.58 -2.51 5.84
CA ASP A 28 6.85 -2.41 5.15
C ASP A 28 6.89 -1.16 4.28
N CYS A 29 8.06 -0.51 4.18
CA CYS A 29 8.29 0.59 3.26
C CYS A 29 8.57 0.05 1.86
N ALA A 30 7.74 0.40 0.87
CA ALA A 30 7.96 -0.03 -0.50
C ALA A 30 9.25 0.56 -1.12
N ALA A 31 9.69 1.73 -0.66
CA ALA A 31 10.86 2.43 -1.21
C ALA A 31 12.20 1.80 -0.80
N CYS A 32 12.36 1.43 0.48
CA CYS A 32 13.64 0.91 1.01
C CYS A 32 13.55 -0.49 1.63
N ARG A 33 12.37 -1.11 1.57
CA ARG A 33 12.07 -2.44 2.13
C ARG A 33 12.27 -2.55 3.64
N GLU A 34 12.24 -1.44 4.36
CA GLU A 34 12.25 -1.47 5.81
C GLU A 34 11.00 -2.17 6.33
N LEU A 35 11.18 -3.14 7.22
CA LEU A 35 10.12 -3.99 7.76
C LEU A 35 9.73 -3.51 9.17
N GLY A 36 8.58 -3.98 9.66
CA GLY A 36 8.24 -3.81 11.08
C GLY A 36 7.75 -2.42 11.46
N ILE A 37 7.34 -1.60 10.48
CA ILE A 37 6.86 -0.24 10.71
C ILE A 37 5.48 -0.28 11.37
N ASP A 38 5.30 0.48 12.46
CA ASP A 38 3.97 0.70 13.04
C ASP A 38 3.15 1.62 12.13
N TYR A 39 2.33 1.02 11.27
CA TYR A 39 1.51 1.73 10.29
C TYR A 39 0.46 2.66 10.90
N ARG A 40 0.14 2.49 12.18
CA ARG A 40 -0.90 3.27 12.86
C ARG A 40 -0.44 4.68 13.16
N GLN A 41 0.87 4.90 13.29
CA GLN A 41 1.45 6.17 13.72
C GLN A 41 2.53 6.70 12.78
N ALA A 42 3.27 5.83 12.10
CA ALA A 42 4.40 6.23 11.26
C ALA A 42 3.93 7.05 10.05
N LYS A 43 4.25 8.36 10.07
CA LYS A 43 4.07 9.26 8.92
C LYS A 43 5.24 9.19 7.95
N THR A 44 6.42 8.84 8.44
CA THR A 44 7.64 8.70 7.65
C THR A 44 8.27 7.33 7.86
N CYS A 45 9.02 6.84 6.88
CA CYS A 45 9.83 5.65 7.05
C CYS A 45 10.98 5.95 8.03
N PRO A 46 11.18 5.13 9.08
CA PRO A 46 12.26 5.36 10.05
C PRO A 46 13.66 5.19 9.46
N LYS A 47 13.79 4.49 8.33
CA LYS A 47 15.08 4.23 7.68
C LYS A 47 15.42 5.22 6.58
N CYS A 48 14.52 5.42 5.61
CA CYS A 48 14.81 6.29 4.46
C CYS A 48 14.18 7.69 4.54
N GLY A 49 13.42 7.99 5.60
CA GLY A 49 12.84 9.32 5.84
C GLY A 49 11.68 9.71 4.92
N VAL A 50 11.27 8.86 3.97
CA VAL A 50 10.19 9.20 3.05
C VAL A 50 8.85 9.38 3.77
N VAL A 51 8.07 10.38 3.38
CA VAL A 51 6.73 10.61 3.90
C VAL A 51 5.75 9.65 3.22
N PHE A 52 4.99 8.88 3.98
CA PHE A 52 3.96 8.02 3.42
C PHE A 52 2.77 8.85 2.94
N ARG A 53 2.34 8.60 1.71
CA ARG A 53 1.11 9.19 1.10
C ARG A 53 0.12 8.13 0.66
N PHE A 54 0.61 6.91 0.47
CA PHE A 54 -0.18 5.77 0.02
C PHE A 54 -0.09 4.61 1.01
N ILE A 55 -1.15 3.81 1.05
CA ILE A 55 -1.21 2.59 1.86
C ILE A 55 -1.88 1.48 1.08
N ALA A 56 -1.34 0.28 1.17
CA ALA A 56 -1.93 -0.93 0.61
C ALA A 56 -1.89 -2.03 1.67
N SER A 57 -2.84 -2.96 1.63
CA SER A 57 -2.85 -4.12 2.54
C SER A 57 -2.65 -5.40 1.76
N ARG A 58 -1.74 -6.27 2.23
CA ARG A 58 -1.46 -7.58 1.60
C ARG A 58 -2.66 -8.53 1.65
N HIS A 59 -3.62 -8.27 2.54
CA HIS A 59 -4.78 -9.12 2.80
C HIS A 59 -6.09 -8.38 2.54
N THR A 60 -6.25 -7.80 1.36
CA THR A 60 -7.55 -7.34 0.89
C THR A 60 -8.33 -8.53 0.31
N GLY A 61 -8.99 -9.36 1.14
CA GLY A 61 -9.77 -10.62 0.86
C GLY A 61 -10.47 -10.78 -0.51
N LYS A 62 -11.73 -11.19 -0.65
CA LYS A 62 -12.55 -10.79 -1.85
C LYS A 62 -13.53 -9.73 -1.36
N LEU A 63 -14.33 -9.07 -2.21
CA LEU A 63 -15.42 -8.17 -1.75
C LEU A 63 -16.50 -8.98 -1.00
N ASP A 64 -16.12 -9.63 0.09
CA ASP A 64 -16.95 -10.29 1.06
C ASP A 64 -17.06 -9.39 2.29
N ARG A 65 -17.97 -9.75 3.19
CA ARG A 65 -18.38 -8.93 4.33
C ARG A 65 -17.21 -8.58 5.28
N ASP A 66 -16.08 -9.30 5.19
CA ASP A 66 -14.89 -9.13 6.03
C ASP A 66 -13.81 -8.20 5.46
N ARG A 67 -13.74 -7.96 4.13
CA ARG A 67 -12.83 -6.95 3.52
C ARG A 67 -13.04 -5.55 4.09
N GLY A 68 -14.30 -5.26 4.45
CA GLY A 68 -14.66 -4.05 5.15
C GLY A 68 -13.86 -3.90 6.44
N GLY A 69 -13.63 -4.97 7.21
CA GLY A 69 -12.99 -4.91 8.52
C GLY A 69 -11.56 -4.36 8.50
N THR A 70 -10.67 -4.92 7.67
CA THR A 70 -9.25 -4.52 7.64
C THR A 70 -9.06 -3.16 6.98
N VAL A 71 -9.64 -2.94 5.79
CA VAL A 71 -9.53 -1.64 5.09
C VAL A 71 -10.17 -0.52 5.91
N ARG A 72 -11.35 -0.76 6.50
CA ARG A 72 -11.99 0.22 7.40
C ARG A 72 -11.12 0.49 8.62
N ARG A 73 -10.62 -0.54 9.31
CA ARG A 73 -9.78 -0.35 10.50
C ARG A 73 -8.54 0.47 10.20
N ILE A 74 -7.90 0.23 9.05
CA ILE A 74 -6.73 1.02 8.64
C ILE A 74 -7.16 2.43 8.24
N LYS A 75 -8.27 2.62 7.49
CA LYS A 75 -8.79 3.95 7.14
C LYS A 75 -9.19 4.79 8.35
N ASP A 76 -9.81 4.17 9.35
CA ASP A 76 -10.20 4.84 10.59
C ASP A 76 -8.96 5.34 11.36
N ARG A 77 -7.83 4.64 11.24
CA ARG A 77 -6.55 5.02 11.89
C ARG A 77 -5.69 5.95 11.05
N ARG A 78 -5.74 5.80 9.72
CA ARG A 78 -4.92 6.51 8.73
C ARG A 78 -5.79 7.12 7.63
N PRO A 79 -6.72 8.03 7.99
CA PRO A 79 -7.55 8.72 7.00
C PRO A 79 -6.74 9.68 6.12
N ASP A 80 -5.50 9.99 6.52
CA ASP A 80 -4.54 10.82 5.80
C ASP A 80 -3.94 10.15 4.55
N LEU A 81 -4.01 8.82 4.45
CA LEU A 81 -3.38 8.07 3.36
C LEU A 81 -4.38 7.68 2.28
N THR A 82 -3.92 7.73 1.04
CA THR A 82 -4.66 7.21 -0.10
C THR A 82 -4.51 5.70 -0.17
N PHE A 83 -5.63 4.98 -0.15
CA PHE A 83 -5.63 3.53 -0.26
C PHE A 83 -5.46 3.08 -1.70
N ILE A 84 -4.51 2.18 -1.91
CA ILE A 84 -4.26 1.53 -3.18
C ILE A 84 -4.55 0.05 -3.02
N ASP A 85 -5.11 -0.54 -4.06
CA ASP A 85 -5.30 -1.98 -4.14
C ASP A 85 -3.94 -2.68 -4.29
N TYR A 86 -3.64 -3.61 -3.38
CA TYR A 86 -2.34 -4.26 -3.36
C TYR A 86 -2.13 -5.19 -4.56
N ASP A 87 -3.19 -5.84 -5.04
CA ASP A 87 -3.10 -6.77 -6.15
C ASP A 87 -2.80 -6.01 -7.45
N ASP A 88 -3.47 -4.88 -7.68
CA ASP A 88 -3.20 -4.01 -8.83
C ASP A 88 -1.75 -3.49 -8.80
N TYR A 89 -1.28 -3.01 -7.64
CA TYR A 89 0.10 -2.55 -7.46
C TYR A 89 1.12 -3.66 -7.74
N LYS A 90 0.90 -4.86 -7.19
CA LYS A 90 1.78 -6.02 -7.35
C LYS A 90 1.85 -6.48 -8.80
N GLU A 91 0.71 -6.51 -9.51
CA GLU A 91 0.68 -6.93 -10.91
C GLU A 91 1.43 -5.93 -11.81
N ILE A 92 1.21 -4.63 -11.63
CA ILE A 92 1.86 -3.58 -12.42
C ILE A 92 3.37 -3.56 -12.20
N THR A 93 3.80 -3.55 -10.94
CA THR A 93 5.24 -3.54 -10.60
C THR A 93 5.94 -4.83 -11.02
N GLY A 94 5.28 -5.99 -10.89
CA GLY A 94 5.81 -7.26 -11.40
C GLY A 94 6.04 -7.26 -12.91
N LYS A 95 5.10 -6.70 -13.69
CA LYS A 95 5.26 -6.52 -15.15
C LYS A 95 6.42 -5.58 -15.50
N GLN A 96 6.61 -4.50 -14.74
CA GLN A 96 7.72 -3.56 -14.95
C GLN A 96 9.07 -4.22 -14.67
N SER A 97 9.23 -4.88 -13.53
CA SER A 97 10.47 -5.56 -13.16
C SER A 97 10.84 -6.67 -14.15
N ALA A 98 9.85 -7.44 -14.64
CA ALA A 98 10.10 -8.45 -15.66
C ALA A 98 10.63 -7.83 -16.96
N ARG A 99 10.04 -6.71 -17.42
CA ARG A 99 10.50 -6.01 -18.63
C ARG A 99 11.92 -5.47 -18.50
N GLU A 100 12.31 -5.00 -17.33
CA GLU A 100 13.69 -4.55 -17.06
C GLU A 100 14.68 -5.71 -17.02
N PHE A 101 14.27 -6.88 -16.55
CA PHE A 101 15.12 -8.06 -16.45
C PHE A 101 15.45 -8.69 -17.82
N PHE A 102 14.54 -8.59 -18.80
CA PHE A 102 14.73 -9.11 -20.15
C PHE A 102 15.29 -8.08 -21.16
N LYS A 103 15.74 -6.91 -20.67
CA LYS A 103 16.47 -5.89 -21.45
C LYS A 103 17.97 -6.02 -21.20
#